data_AF-A0A2M7MCH4-F1
#
_entry.id   AF-A0A2M7MCH4-F1
#
_cell.length_a   1.000
_cell.length_b   1.000
_cell.length_c   1.000
_cell.angle_alpha   90.00
_cell.angle_beta   90.00
_cell.angle_gamma   90.00
#
_symmetry.space_group_name_H-M   'P 1'
#
loop_
_entity.id
_entity.type
_entity.pdbx_description
1 polymer ?
#
loop_
_entity_poly.entity_id
_entity_poly.type
_entity_poly.pdbx_seq_one_letter_code
_entity_poly.pdbx_strand_id
1 'polypeptide(L)' 'FDLKTEKKAPVIHVNIGKVSMDDKKLNENIDYLLGKLKDRMLQATISATMSPSVKLELAK' A
#
# COMPACT_ATOMS: atom_id res chain seq x y z
N PHE A 1 -5.44 3.38 13.81
CA PHE A 1 -5.55 2.60 12.56
C PHE A 1 -4.73 1.35 12.72
N ASP A 2 -5.38 0.27 13.10
CA ASP A 2 -4.72 -1.01 13.34
C ASP A 2 -4.84 -1.84 12.06
N LEU A 3 -3.71 -2.04 11.37
CA LEU A 3 -3.65 -2.76 10.11
C LEU A 3 -3.55 -4.25 10.41
N LYS A 4 -4.69 -4.92 10.33
CA LYS A 4 -4.79 -6.37 10.57
C LYS A 4 -4.51 -7.12 9.28
N THR A 5 -3.71 -8.17 9.39
CA THR A 5 -3.51 -9.13 8.30
C THR A 5 -4.75 -9.99 8.12
N GLU A 6 -4.96 -10.49 6.91
CA GLU A 6 -5.98 -11.51 6.70
C GLU A 6 -5.69 -12.76 7.54
N LYS A 7 -6.76 -13.45 7.98
CA LYS A 7 -6.61 -14.66 8.81
C LYS A 7 -5.97 -15.83 8.06
N LYS A 8 -6.10 -15.86 6.73
CA LYS A 8 -5.66 -16.98 5.88
C LYS A 8 -4.30 -16.76 5.23
N ALA A 9 -3.86 -15.52 5.10
CA ALA A 9 -2.58 -15.16 4.50
C ALA A 9 -2.03 -13.89 5.17
N PRO A 10 -0.70 -13.76 5.33
CA PRO A 10 -0.07 -12.56 5.87
C PRO A 10 -0.08 -11.42 4.85
N VAL A 11 -1.26 -11.03 4.37
CA VAL A 11 -1.49 -9.98 3.38
C VAL A 11 -2.33 -8.88 4.02
N ILE A 12 -2.03 -7.64 3.70
CA ILE A 12 -2.75 -6.46 4.17
C ILE A 12 -3.28 -5.73 2.94
N HIS A 13 -4.60 -5.67 2.80
CA HIS A 13 -5.28 -4.88 1.77
C HIS A 13 -5.75 -3.56 2.39
N VAL A 14 -5.21 -2.43 1.92
CA VAL A 14 -5.56 -1.09 2.40
C VAL A 14 -5.89 -0.18 1.24
N ASN A 15 -6.99 0.55 1.34
CA ASN A 15 -7.32 1.59 0.39
C ASN A 15 -6.55 2.86 0.76
N ILE A 16 -5.66 3.30 -0.14
CA ILE A 16 -4.79 4.48 0.02
C ILE A 16 -5.54 5.78 -0.33
N GLY A 17 -6.60 5.68 -1.14
CA GLY A 17 -7.40 6.81 -1.61
C GLY A 17 -8.29 6.42 -2.79
N LYS A 18 -8.79 7.44 -3.52
CA LYS A 18 -9.47 7.28 -4.81
C LYS A 18 -8.58 7.83 -5.92
N VAL A 19 -8.75 7.30 -7.13
CA VAL A 19 -8.04 7.76 -8.35
C VAL A 19 -8.33 9.24 -8.66
N SER A 20 -9.44 9.79 -8.16
CA SER A 20 -9.81 11.19 -8.33
C SER A 20 -9.13 12.16 -7.35
N MET A 21 -8.25 11.68 -6.47
CA MET A 21 -7.49 12.54 -5.54
C MET A 21 -6.26 13.15 -6.23
N ASP A 22 -5.76 14.21 -5.62
CA ASP A 22 -4.52 14.87 -6.03
C ASP A 22 -3.31 13.94 -5.80
N ASP A 23 -2.41 13.88 -6.79
CA ASP A 23 -1.28 12.95 -6.82
C ASP A 23 -0.33 13.14 -5.63
N LYS A 24 -0.18 14.39 -5.16
CA LYS A 24 0.65 14.72 -4.00
C LYS A 24 0.16 14.05 -2.72
N LYS A 25 -1.14 14.07 -2.50
CA LYS A 25 -1.76 13.46 -1.31
C LYS A 25 -1.69 11.93 -1.36
N LEU A 26 -1.76 11.36 -2.56
CA LEU A 26 -1.58 9.92 -2.76
C LEU A 26 -0.15 9.49 -2.40
N ASN A 27 0.87 10.25 -2.82
CA ASN A 27 2.27 9.97 -2.45
C ASN A 27 2.50 10.08 -0.94
N GLU A 28 1.99 11.13 -0.28
CA GLU A 28 2.11 11.28 1.17
C GLU A 28 1.46 10.12 1.95
N ASN A 29 0.31 9.63 1.49
CA ASN A 29 -0.36 8.47 2.09
C ASN A 29 0.44 7.18 1.89
N ILE A 30 1.05 7.00 0.72
CA ILE A 30 1.92 5.85 0.42
C ILE A 30 3.15 5.89 1.33
N ASP A 31 3.82 7.02 1.44
CA ASP A 31 5.02 7.19 2.27
C ASP A 31 4.71 6.96 3.75
N TYR A 32 3.57 7.43 4.23
CA TYR A 32 3.12 7.20 5.61
C TYR A 32 2.88 5.71 5.89
N LEU A 33 2.25 4.98 4.96
CA LEU A 33 2.01 3.54 5.07
C LEU A 33 3.31 2.74 4.98
N LEU A 34 4.19 3.09 4.03
CA LEU A 34 5.50 2.47 3.88
C LEU A 34 6.38 2.69 5.11
N GLY A 35 6.39 3.91 5.66
CA GLY A 35 7.13 4.24 6.87
C GLY A 35 6.67 3.46 8.11
N LYS A 36 5.38 3.17 8.22
CA LYS A 36 4.85 2.35 9.33
C LYS A 36 5.13 0.85 9.20
N LEU A 37 5.29 0.34 7.97
CA LEU A 37 5.43 -1.09 7.69
C LEU A 37 6.86 -1.50 7.28
N LYS A 38 7.81 -0.55 7.30
CA LYS A 38 9.15 -0.65 6.70
C LYS A 38 9.91 -1.95 7.02
N ASP A 39 9.79 -2.46 8.24
CA ASP A 39 10.55 -3.65 8.68
C ASP A 39 9.81 -4.99 8.50
N ARG A 40 8.55 -4.98 8.01
CA ARG A 40 7.69 -6.17 7.94
C ARG A 40 7.22 -6.53 6.52
N MET A 41 7.68 -5.81 5.50
CA MET A 41 7.21 -6.02 4.11
C MET A 41 8.23 -6.77 3.26
N LEU A 42 7.79 -7.89 2.66
CA LEU A 42 8.55 -8.60 1.62
C LEU A 42 8.32 -8.00 0.22
N GLN A 43 7.10 -7.57 -0.05
CA GLN A 43 6.67 -7.05 -1.35
C GLN A 43 5.46 -6.12 -1.17
N ALA A 44 5.45 -5.01 -1.90
CA ALA A 44 4.33 -4.09 -1.97
C ALA A 44 3.88 -3.93 -3.43
N THR A 45 2.57 -3.96 -3.66
CA THR A 45 1.95 -3.78 -4.98
C THR A 45 0.75 -2.86 -4.86
N ILE A 46 0.63 -1.91 -5.78
CA ILE A 46 -0.54 -1.04 -5.90
C ILE A 46 -1.34 -1.45 -7.13
N SER A 47 -2.66 -1.52 -6.98
CA SER A 47 -3.59 -1.75 -8.09
C SER A 47 -4.89 -0.96 -7.85
N ALA A 48 -5.49 -0.45 -8.92
CA ALA A 48 -6.88 -0.04 -8.89
C ALA A 48 -7.81 -1.27 -9.00
N THR A 49 -9.11 -1.08 -8.76
CA THR A 49 -10.10 -2.17 -8.63
C THR A 49 -10.08 -3.18 -9.79
N MET A 50 -9.70 -2.76 -10.99
CA MET A 50 -9.65 -3.61 -12.19
C MET A 50 -8.41 -3.36 -13.06
N SER A 51 -7.39 -2.66 -12.55
CA SER A 51 -6.19 -2.34 -13.33
C SER A 51 -5.09 -3.37 -13.11
N PRO A 52 -4.14 -3.51 -14.05
CA PRO A 52 -2.90 -4.24 -13.76
C PRO A 52 -2.19 -3.64 -12.54
N SER A 53 -1.45 -4.48 -11.82
CA SER A 53 -0.72 -4.08 -10.62
C SER A 53 0.67 -3.55 -10.97
N VAL A 54 1.13 -2.57 -10.19
CA VAL A 54 2.49 -2.03 -10.26
C VAL A 54 3.22 -2.44 -8.98
N LYS A 55 4.38 -3.08 -9.14
CA LYS A 55 5.25 -3.44 -8.01
C LYS A 55 6.03 -2.21 -7.59
N LEU A 56 5.99 -1.89 -6.29
CA LEU A 56 6.80 -0.82 -5.73
C LEU A 56 8.18 -1.35 -5.37
N GLU A 57 9.20 -0.58 -5.69
CA GLU A 57 10.56 -0.85 -5.21
C GLU A 57 10.66 -0.41 -3.75
N LEU A 58 10.71 -1.40 -2.87
CA LEU A 58 11.10 -1.17 -1.49
C LEU A 58 12.63 -0.99 -1.50
N ALA A 59 13.10 0.26 -1.42
CA ALA A 59 14.50 0.52 -1.13
C ALA A 59 14.79 -0.08 0.25
N LYS A 60 15.51 -1.20 0.22
CA LYS A 60 15.84 -2.04 1.36
C LYS A 60 16.65 -1.28 2.41
#